data_AF-A0A963RHE3-F1
#
_entry.id   AF-A0A963RHE3-F1
#
_cell.length_a   1.000
_cell.length_b   1.000
_cell.length_c   1.000
_cell.angle_alpha   90.00
_cell.angle_beta   90.00
_cell.angle_gamma   90.00
#
_symmetry.space_group_name_H-M   'P 1'
#
loop_
_entity.id
_entity.type
_entity.pdbx_description
1 polymer ?
#
loop_
_entity_poly.entity_id
_entity_poly.type
_entity_poly.pdbx_seq_one_letter_code
_entity_poly.pdbx_strand_id
1 'polypeptide(L)'
;MTTRRDMLKWGAVLPALGTGWHGAFAAAPQGLDALVLDTRYPGALDLADASMPVWRFAGDVTPLWTGHLSARWKEPGHVLGGITGSDALFVLETLAEHRGRRVVSRLALDLPRVNGVQAYRWIIAPHHPSVTA
;
A
#
# COMPACT_ATOMS: atom_id res chain seq x y z
N MET A 1 25.22 13.42 1.41
CA MET A 1 25.77 12.46 2.40
C MET A 1 24.63 11.57 2.86
N THR A 2 24.47 10.40 2.26
CA THR A 2 23.45 9.42 2.65
C THR A 2 23.98 8.62 3.84
N THR A 3 23.33 8.79 5.00
CA THR A 3 23.72 8.21 6.28
C THR A 3 23.35 6.73 6.31
N ARG A 4 24.22 5.89 6.88
CA ARG A 4 24.08 4.41 6.94
C ARG A 4 22.77 3.89 7.55
N ARG A 5 21.99 4.75 8.22
CA ARG A 5 20.65 4.43 8.75
C ARG A 5 19.58 4.32 7.65
N ASP A 6 19.75 4.97 6.50
CA ASP A 6 18.82 4.81 5.38
C ASP A 6 18.96 3.44 4.70
N MET A 7 20.15 2.82 4.72
CA MET A 7 20.36 1.54 4.04
C MET A 7 19.75 0.33 4.77
N LEU A 8 19.44 0.43 6.06
CA LEU A 8 18.90 -0.70 6.84
C LEU A 8 17.38 -0.87 6.75
N LYS A 9 16.63 0.12 6.21
CA LYS A 9 15.17 0.02 6.07
C LYS A 9 14.72 -0.83 4.87
N TRP A 10 15.59 -1.15 3.92
CA TRP A 10 15.19 -1.63 2.59
C TRP A 10 15.52 -3.09 2.28
N GLY A 11 16.05 -3.84 3.25
CA GLY A 11 16.57 -5.20 3.03
C GLY A 11 15.62 -6.36 3.34
N ALA A 12 14.40 -6.12 3.83
CA ALA A 12 13.56 -7.19 4.40
C ALA A 12 12.12 -7.22 3.87
N VAL A 13 11.94 -7.30 2.56
CA VAL A 13 10.66 -7.76 1.98
C VAL A 13 10.87 -9.13 1.37
N LEU A 14 10.93 -10.16 2.24
CA LEU A 14 10.87 -11.55 1.82
C LEU A 14 9.41 -11.92 1.51
N PRO A 15 9.11 -12.54 0.36
CA PRO A 15 7.79 -13.09 0.11
C PRO A 15 7.67 -14.39 0.90
N ALA A 16 7.00 -14.35 2.05
CA ALA A 16 6.56 -15.56 2.73
C ALA A 16 5.45 -16.21 1.87
N LEU A 17 5.78 -17.32 1.21
CA LEU A 17 4.83 -18.22 0.57
C LEU A 17 4.07 -18.95 1.68
N GLY A 18 2.80 -18.61 1.87
CA GLY A 18 1.89 -19.29 2.79
C GLY A 18 0.54 -19.47 2.12
N THR A 19 0.22 -20.71 1.75
CA THR A 19 -1.11 -21.15 1.34
C THR A 19 -2.06 -21.09 2.54
N GLY A 20 -3.00 -20.14 2.55
CA GLY A 20 -4.07 -20.08 3.53
C GLY A 20 -4.57 -18.66 3.75
N TRP A 21 -5.89 -18.52 3.89
CA TRP A 21 -6.67 -17.28 4.06
C TRP A 21 -6.26 -16.33 5.21
N HIS A 22 -5.13 -16.54 5.90
CA HIS A 22 -4.78 -15.87 7.17
C HIS A 22 -3.55 -14.96 7.12
N GLY A 23 -3.21 -14.35 5.98
CA GLY A 23 -1.95 -13.59 5.94
C GLY A 23 -1.68 -12.74 4.71
N ALA A 24 -2.63 -11.91 4.27
CA ALA A 24 -2.30 -10.95 3.22
C ALA A 24 -1.16 -9.99 3.65
N PHE A 25 -0.94 -9.83 4.96
CA PHE A 25 0.36 -9.47 5.52
C PHE A 25 0.60 -10.31 6.79
N ALA A 26 1.44 -11.34 6.72
CA ALA A 26 1.88 -12.07 7.91
C ALA A 26 2.70 -11.19 8.90
N ALA A 27 3.18 -10.04 8.43
CA ALA A 27 3.74 -8.93 9.19
C ALA A 27 3.59 -7.63 8.38
N ALA A 28 3.33 -6.49 9.02
CA ALA A 28 3.32 -5.20 8.34
C ALA A 28 4.70 -4.98 7.65
N PRO A 29 4.75 -4.60 6.36
CA PRO A 29 6.03 -4.43 5.68
C PRO A 29 6.84 -3.36 6.38
N GLN A 30 8.09 -3.70 6.70
CA GLN A 30 9.03 -2.74 7.25
C GLN A 30 9.31 -1.67 6.18
N GLY A 31 9.25 -0.39 6.57
CA GLY A 31 9.48 0.72 5.65
C GLY A 31 8.23 1.33 5.00
N LEU A 32 7.02 0.91 5.39
CA LEU A 32 5.82 1.69 5.08
C LEU A 32 5.66 2.88 6.04
N ASP A 33 5.33 4.03 5.48
CA ASP A 33 4.98 5.21 6.29
C ASP A 33 3.51 5.20 6.70
N ALA A 34 2.66 4.52 5.94
CA ALA A 34 1.25 4.32 6.24
C ALA A 34 0.66 3.12 5.50
N LEU A 35 -0.46 2.65 6.02
CA LEU A 35 -1.21 1.53 5.45
C LEU A 35 -2.65 1.96 5.14
N VAL A 36 -3.16 1.54 4.00
CA VAL A 36 -4.53 1.81 3.56
C VAL A 36 -5.31 0.51 3.47
N LEU A 37 -6.48 0.46 4.12
CA LEU A 37 -7.37 -0.67 4.09
C LEU A 37 -8.75 -0.30 3.55
N ASP A 38 -9.20 -1.09 2.59
CA ASP A 38 -10.56 -1.06 2.10
C ASP A 38 -11.46 -1.95 2.97
N THR A 39 -12.38 -1.34 3.71
CA THR A 39 -13.27 -2.03 4.66
C THR A 39 -14.29 -2.93 3.98
N ARG A 40 -14.42 -2.87 2.64
CA ARG A 40 -15.18 -3.84 1.85
C ARG A 40 -14.60 -5.25 1.96
N TYR A 41 -13.33 -5.39 2.34
CA TYR A 41 -12.65 -6.68 2.50
C TYR A 41 -12.28 -6.94 3.97
N PRO A 42 -13.27 -7.19 4.85
CA PRO A 42 -13.01 -7.56 6.23
C PRO A 42 -12.24 -8.88 6.27
N GLY A 43 -11.15 -8.95 7.04
CA GLY A 43 -10.27 -10.12 7.10
C GLY A 43 -9.02 -10.04 6.21
N ALA A 44 -8.88 -8.97 5.43
CA ALA A 44 -7.67 -8.73 4.64
C ALA A 44 -6.41 -8.57 5.52
N LEU A 45 -6.54 -8.19 6.79
CA LEU A 45 -5.39 -7.95 7.66
C LEU A 45 -5.81 -7.90 9.12
N ASP A 46 -5.13 -8.67 9.98
CA ASP A 46 -5.15 -8.46 11.42
C ASP A 46 -4.01 -7.50 11.78
N LEU A 47 -4.37 -6.29 12.22
CA LEU A 47 -3.44 -5.17 12.45
C LEU A 47 -3.36 -4.79 13.93
N ALA A 48 -3.58 -5.74 14.83
CA ALA A 48 -3.54 -5.50 16.27
C ALA A 48 -2.31 -4.66 16.71
N ASP A 49 -1.16 -4.82 16.04
CA ASP A 49 0.12 -4.17 16.38
C ASP A 49 0.76 -3.34 15.25
N ALA A 50 -0.03 -2.71 14.36
CA ALA A 50 0.54 -1.86 13.31
C ALA A 50 1.28 -0.64 13.91
N SER A 51 2.59 -0.55 13.69
CA SER A 51 3.44 0.56 14.19
C SER A 51 3.35 1.85 13.36
N MET A 52 2.52 1.84 12.31
CA MET A 52 2.30 2.97 11.40
C MET A 52 0.81 3.33 11.32
N PRO A 53 0.47 4.56 10.89
CA PRO A 53 -0.91 4.96 10.66
C PRO A 53 -1.63 4.02 9.69
N VAL A 54 -2.84 3.60 10.09
CA VAL A 54 -3.74 2.78 9.26
C VAL A 54 -4.97 3.61 8.90
N TRP A 55 -5.15 3.92 7.61
CA TRP A 55 -6.31 4.61 7.09
C TRP A 55 -7.30 3.62 6.49
N ARG A 56 -8.57 3.78 6.82
CA ARG A 56 -9.65 2.91 6.38
C ARG A 56 -10.62 3.70 5.50
N PHE A 57 -11.07 3.08 4.41
CA PHE A 57 -12.07 3.65 3.50
C PHE A 57 -12.91 2.52 2.88
N ALA A 58 -13.99 2.83 2.17
CA ALA A 58 -14.91 1.84 1.62
C ALA A 58 -15.11 2.04 0.11
N GLY A 59 -14.08 1.75 -0.69
CA GLY A 59 -14.09 1.92 -2.16
C GLY A 59 -13.99 3.36 -2.66
N ASP A 60 -14.69 4.32 -2.03
CA ASP A 60 -14.53 5.74 -2.38
C ASP A 60 -13.21 6.31 -1.80
N VAL A 61 -12.26 6.55 -2.70
CA VAL A 61 -10.93 7.06 -2.39
C VAL A 61 -10.95 8.55 -2.01
N THR A 62 -12.03 9.27 -2.30
CA THR A 62 -12.10 10.74 -2.14
C THR A 62 -11.77 11.21 -0.72
N PRO A 63 -12.37 10.66 0.36
CA PRO A 63 -12.07 11.10 1.72
C PRO A 63 -10.63 10.77 2.16
N LEU A 64 -10.11 9.62 1.71
CA LEU A 64 -8.72 9.22 1.92
C LEU A 64 -7.75 10.20 1.23
N TRP A 65 -8.09 10.61 0.00
CA TRP A 65 -7.29 11.54 -0.78
C TRP A 65 -7.25 12.93 -0.16
N THR A 66 -8.42 13.53 0.09
CA THR A 66 -8.52 14.91 0.58
C THR A 66 -8.06 15.01 2.03
N GLY A 67 -8.37 14.03 2.88
CA GLY A 67 -8.03 14.06 4.29
C GLY A 67 -6.59 13.68 4.62
N HIS A 68 -5.92 12.86 3.80
CA HIS A 68 -4.61 12.30 4.16
C HIS A 68 -3.57 12.37 3.04
N LEU A 69 -3.87 11.81 1.86
CA LEU A 69 -2.84 11.57 0.84
C LEU A 69 -2.41 12.86 0.12
N SER A 70 -3.35 13.76 -0.20
CA SER A 70 -3.07 14.96 -1.00
C SER A 70 -2.04 15.91 -0.37
N ALA A 71 -2.01 15.97 0.96
CA ALA A 71 -1.02 16.72 1.72
C ALA A 71 0.30 15.94 1.81
N ARG A 72 0.27 14.68 2.26
CA ARG A 72 1.48 13.86 2.46
C ARG A 72 2.26 13.60 1.18
N TRP A 73 1.59 13.46 0.04
CA TRP A 73 2.27 13.24 -1.23
C TRP A 73 2.87 14.51 -1.85
N LYS A 74 2.71 15.69 -1.20
CA LYS A 74 3.54 16.87 -1.51
C LYS A 74 4.97 16.72 -0.97
N GLU A 75 5.15 15.95 0.09
CA GLU A 75 6.47 15.69 0.67
C GLU A 75 7.16 14.52 -0.05
N PRO A 76 8.49 14.56 -0.20
CA PRO A 76 9.25 13.45 -0.79
C PRO A 76 9.27 12.23 0.15
N GLY A 77 9.46 11.03 -0.43
CA GLY A 77 9.81 9.83 0.35
C GLY A 77 8.64 9.00 0.90
N HIS A 78 7.40 9.49 0.84
CA HIS A 78 6.27 8.76 1.45
C HIS A 78 5.90 7.45 0.70
N VAL A 79 6.06 6.31 1.37
CA VAL A 79 5.70 4.95 0.89
C VAL A 79 4.37 4.52 1.49
N LEU A 80 3.43 4.15 0.62
CA LEU A 80 2.08 3.74 0.99
C LEU A 80 1.88 2.27 0.64
N GLY A 81 1.49 1.46 1.62
CA GLY A 81 1.01 0.10 1.36
C GLY A 81 -0.50 0.03 1.51
N GLY A 82 -1.13 -0.97 0.93
CA GLY A 82 -2.54 -1.19 1.20
C GLY A 82 -3.14 -2.46 0.63
N ILE A 83 -4.39 -2.70 1.03
CA ILE A 83 -5.26 -3.71 0.45
C ILE A 83 -6.56 -3.04 0.02
N THR A 84 -6.84 -3.09 -1.28
CA THR A 84 -8.03 -2.47 -1.87
C THR A 84 -8.57 -3.28 -3.03
N GLY A 85 -9.81 -2.99 -3.43
CA GLY A 85 -10.32 -3.45 -4.73
C GLY A 85 -9.50 -2.89 -5.90
N SER A 86 -9.54 -3.56 -7.05
CA SER A 86 -8.89 -3.12 -8.29
C SER A 86 -9.40 -1.78 -8.80
N ASP A 87 -10.66 -1.45 -8.51
CA ASP A 87 -11.30 -0.17 -8.81
C ASP A 87 -10.63 0.99 -8.06
N ALA A 88 -10.51 0.87 -6.74
CA ALA A 88 -9.88 1.88 -5.89
C ALA A 88 -8.37 1.96 -6.13
N LEU A 89 -7.71 0.81 -6.38
CA LEU A 89 -6.29 0.78 -6.72
C LEU A 89 -6.01 1.55 -8.02
N PHE A 90 -6.85 1.40 -9.03
CA PHE A 90 -6.69 2.15 -10.29
C PHE A 90 -6.71 3.67 -10.07
N VAL A 91 -7.63 4.16 -9.24
CA VAL A 91 -7.69 5.59 -8.88
C VAL A 91 -6.45 6.02 -8.10
N LEU A 92 -6.03 5.24 -7.11
CA LEU A 92 -4.84 5.52 -6.30
C LEU A 92 -3.56 5.53 -7.14
N GLU A 93 -3.44 4.62 -8.10
CA GLU A 93 -2.33 4.53 -9.04
C GLU A 93 -2.26 5.80 -9.92
N THR A 94 -3.39 6.20 -10.50
CA THR A 94 -3.48 7.43 -11.30
C THR A 94 -3.07 8.67 -10.50
N LEU A 95 -3.58 8.80 -9.27
CA LEU A 95 -3.24 9.91 -8.38
C LEU A 95 -1.76 9.87 -7.94
N ALA A 96 -1.18 8.68 -7.82
CA ALA A 96 0.22 8.49 -7.43
C ALA A 96 1.16 8.94 -8.55
N GLU A 97 0.85 8.57 -9.80
CA GLU A 97 1.62 8.97 -10.98
C GLU A 97 1.69 10.49 -11.11
N HIS A 98 0.56 11.19 -10.91
CA HIS A 98 0.53 12.66 -10.88
C HIS A 98 1.40 13.28 -9.78
N ARG A 99 1.79 12.52 -8.76
CA ARG A 99 2.64 12.95 -7.63
C ARG A 99 4.02 12.28 -7.64
N GLY A 100 4.48 11.81 -8.80
CA GLY A 100 5.81 11.26 -8.98
C GLY A 100 6.02 9.95 -8.21
N ARG A 101 4.98 9.13 -8.09
CA ARG A 101 4.99 7.82 -7.43
C ARG A 101 4.42 6.77 -8.38
N ARG A 102 4.73 5.50 -8.13
CA ARG A 102 4.17 4.38 -8.89
C ARG A 102 3.88 3.19 -8.00
N VAL A 103 3.02 2.30 -8.47
CA VAL A 103 2.84 0.97 -7.87
C VAL A 103 4.10 0.15 -8.14
N VAL A 104 4.82 -0.25 -7.09
CA VAL A 104 6.06 -1.06 -7.18
C VAL A 104 5.83 -2.53 -6.85
N SER A 105 4.70 -2.85 -6.23
CA SER A 105 4.28 -4.23 -5.95
C SER A 105 2.77 -4.31 -6.06
N ARG A 106 2.28 -5.37 -6.68
CA ARG A 106 0.85 -5.69 -6.83
C ARG A 106 0.68 -7.20 -6.78
N LEU A 107 -0.11 -7.67 -5.82
CA LEU A 107 -0.43 -9.08 -5.62
C LEU A 107 -1.94 -9.24 -5.49
N ALA A 108 -2.54 -10.05 -6.36
CA ALA A 108 -3.94 -10.42 -6.22
C ALA A 108 -4.11 -11.27 -4.95
N LEU A 109 -5.12 -10.96 -4.16
CA LEU A 109 -5.46 -11.72 -2.96
C LEU A 109 -6.61 -12.66 -3.26
N ASP A 110 -6.55 -13.87 -2.73
CA ASP A 110 -7.65 -14.83 -2.80
C ASP A 110 -8.72 -14.49 -1.74
N LEU A 111 -9.38 -13.35 -1.94
CA LEU A 111 -10.49 -12.86 -1.12
C LEU A 111 -11.77 -12.86 -1.94
N PRO A 112 -12.96 -13.00 -1.30
CA PRO A 112 -14.23 -12.86 -1.99
C PRO A 112 -14.31 -11.54 -2.76
N ARG A 113 -14.74 -11.63 -4.02
CA ARG A 113 -14.96 -10.45 -4.84
C ARG A 113 -16.15 -9.67 -4.32
N VAL A 114 -15.97 -8.37 -4.11
CA VAL A 114 -17.05 -7.47 -3.69
C VAL A 114 -17.54 -6.73 -4.93
N ASN A 115 -18.82 -6.85 -5.27
CA ASN A 115 -19.39 -6.27 -6.50
C ASN A 115 -18.62 -6.65 -7.77
N GLY A 116 -18.10 -7.88 -7.84
CA GLY A 116 -17.29 -8.37 -8.97
C GLY A 116 -15.84 -7.88 -9.00
N VAL A 117 -15.43 -7.05 -8.04
CA VAL A 117 -14.09 -6.45 -7.95
C VAL A 117 -13.12 -7.38 -7.23
N GLN A 118 -11.92 -7.54 -7.79
CA GLN A 118 -10.83 -8.35 -7.21
C GLN A 118 -10.01 -7.52 -6.20
N ALA A 119 -9.72 -8.10 -5.03
CA ALA A 119 -8.83 -7.48 -4.05
C ALA A 119 -7.36 -7.63 -4.44
N TYR A 120 -6.58 -6.57 -4.20
CA TYR A 120 -5.14 -6.52 -4.40
C TYR A 120 -4.44 -6.00 -3.16
N ARG A 121 -3.32 -6.62 -2.82
CA ARG A 121 -2.29 -6.05 -1.98
C ARG A 121 -1.31 -5.28 -2.84
N TRP A 122 -0.96 -4.07 -2.46
CA TRP A 122 -0.09 -3.21 -3.26
C TRP A 122 0.82 -2.33 -2.41
N ILE A 123 1.88 -1.83 -3.06
CA ILE A 123 2.79 -0.83 -2.50
C ILE A 123 2.98 0.27 -3.55
N ILE A 124 2.77 1.52 -3.15
CA ILE A 124 3.05 2.73 -3.92
C ILE A 124 4.27 3.42 -3.31
N ALA A 125 5.27 3.73 -4.13
CA ALA A 125 6.50 4.37 -3.71
C ALA A 125 6.93 5.47 -4.70
N PRO A 126 7.75 6.46 -4.29
CA PRO A 126 8.31 7.46 -5.18
C PRO A 126 9.07 6.86 -6.36
N HIS A 127 9.06 7.52 -7.52
CA HIS A 127 9.94 7.14 -8.63
C HIS A 127 11.40 7.23 -8.16
N HIS A 128 12.10 6.10 -8.20
CA HIS A 128 13.55 6.13 -8.02
C HIS A 128 14.18 6.66 -9.31
N PRO A 129 15.12 7.62 -9.25
CA PRO A 129 15.85 8.10 -10.43
C PRO A 129 16.76 7.04 -11.10
N SER A 130 16.69 5.77 -10.69
CA SER A 130 17.51 4.67 -11.23
C SER A 130 16.71 3.63 -12.01
N VAL A 131 15.41 3.87 -12.23
CA VAL A 131 14.65 3.09 -13.21
C VAL A 131 14.26 4.04 -14.34
N THR A 132 15.23 4.30 -15.20
CA THR A 132 14.99 4.78 -16.56
C THR A 132 14.25 3.66 -17.29
N ALA A 133 13.12 4.01 -17.91
CA ALA A 133 12.33 3.12 -18.76
C ALA A 133 13.12 2.64 -19.99
#